data_AF-A0A2V9DP19-F1
#
_entry.id   AF-A0A2V9DP19-F1
#
_cell.length_a   1.000
_cell.length_b   1.000
_cell.length_c   1.000
_cell.angle_alpha   90.00
_cell.angle_beta   90.00
_cell.angle_gamma   90.00
#
_symmetry.space_group_name_H-M   'P 1'
#
loop_
_entity.id
_entity.type
_entity.pdbx_description
1 polymer ?
#
loop_
_entity_poly.entity_id
_entity_poly.type
_entity_poly.pdbx_seq_one_letter_code
_entity_poly.pdbx_strand_id
1 'polypeptide(L)'
;MLDDPEKAKLLPRELIPQLRGELARLDTILLCRLVAHDSELPPCRPEEDRLLSLSEAAAKLHLSSDALYRNDYPFVVKIGKRRRFSEKGIEKFSRSRSGF
;
A
#
# COMPACT_ATOMS: atom_id res chain seq x y z
N MET A 1 34.79 17.08 -7.06
CA MET A 1 35.15 16.86 -5.64
C MET A 1 35.17 15.39 -5.29
N LEU A 2 34.25 14.56 -5.82
CA LEU A 2 34.35 13.10 -5.69
C LEU A 2 35.61 12.52 -6.34
N ASP A 3 36.04 13.07 -7.48
CA ASP A 3 37.25 12.60 -8.19
C ASP A 3 38.56 13.24 -7.68
N ASP A 4 38.47 14.23 -6.80
CA ASP A 4 39.64 14.94 -6.28
C ASP A 4 39.30 15.69 -4.96
N PRO A 5 39.62 15.08 -3.79
CA PRO A 5 39.34 15.66 -2.48
C PRO A 5 40.26 16.83 -2.12
N GLU A 6 41.40 17.00 -2.79
CA GLU A 6 42.36 18.06 -2.51
C GLU A 6 41.80 19.45 -2.85
N LYS A 7 40.83 19.52 -3.78
CA LYS A 7 40.10 20.75 -4.11
C LYS A 7 39.32 21.33 -2.93
N ALA A 8 39.04 20.54 -1.89
CA ALA A 8 38.42 21.05 -0.66
C ALA A 8 39.31 22.08 0.06
N LYS A 9 40.63 22.02 -0.11
CA LYS A 9 41.58 22.97 0.50
C LYS A 9 41.52 24.36 -0.12
N LEU A 10 40.96 24.48 -1.33
CA LEU A 10 40.81 25.75 -2.05
C LEU A 10 39.54 26.51 -1.66
N LEU A 11 38.70 25.96 -0.79
CA LEU A 11 37.45 26.59 -0.37
C LEU A 11 37.70 27.73 0.63
N PRO A 12 37.07 28.91 0.41
CA PRO A 12 36.99 29.96 1.41
C PRO A 12 36.40 29.45 2.73
N ARG A 13 36.94 29.89 3.87
CA ARG A 13 36.55 29.40 5.20
C ARG A 13 35.08 29.71 5.51
N GLU A 14 34.57 30.78 4.94
CA GLU A 14 33.22 31.30 5.13
C GLU A 14 32.16 30.39 4.49
N LEU A 15 32.53 29.63 3.44
CA LEU A 15 31.62 28.71 2.75
C LEU A 15 31.59 27.31 3.39
N ILE A 16 32.55 27.00 4.27
CA ILE A 16 32.65 25.69 4.93
C ILE A 16 31.37 25.34 5.70
N PRO A 17 30.76 26.22 6.53
CA PRO A 17 29.56 25.88 7.27
C PRO A 17 28.37 25.53 6.36
N GLN A 18 28.17 26.28 5.28
CA GLN A 18 27.11 26.03 4.32
C GLN A 18 27.32 24.67 3.62
N LEU A 19 28.53 24.43 3.10
CA LEU A 19 28.85 23.18 2.42
C LEU A 19 28.73 21.97 3.35
N ARG A 20 29.11 22.11 4.63
CA ARG A 20 28.92 21.08 5.66
C ARG A 20 27.44 20.78 5.88
N GLY A 21 26.57 21.78 5.87
CA GLY A 21 25.13 21.59 5.96
C GLY A 21 24.55 20.86 4.75
N GLU A 22 24.97 21.23 3.54
CA GLU A 22 24.55 20.59 2.29
C GLU A 22 25.00 19.12 2.23
N LEU A 23 26.23 18.82 2.66
CA LEU A 23 26.74 17.45 2.77
C LEU A 23 25.93 16.62 3.78
N ALA A 24 25.69 17.14 4.99
CA ALA A 24 24.91 16.43 5.99
C ALA A 24 23.48 16.12 5.50
N ARG A 25 22.86 17.06 4.77
CA ARG A 25 21.56 16.83 4.13
C ARG A 25 21.64 15.72 3.08
N LEU A 26 22.64 15.75 2.21
CA LEU A 26 22.83 14.73 1.19
C LEU A 26 23.07 13.35 1.79
N ASP A 27 23.97 13.25 2.78
CA ASP A 27 24.26 12.02 3.51
C ASP A 27 23.00 11.44 4.16
N THR A 28 22.17 12.29 4.78
CA THR A 28 20.90 11.86 5.38
C THR A 28 19.94 11.31 4.32
N ILE A 29 19.79 11.99 3.17
CA ILE A 29 18.93 11.52 2.07
C ILE A 29 19.41 10.17 1.53
N LEU A 30 20.73 10.03 1.33
CA LEU A 30 21.32 8.79 0.84
C LEU A 30 21.16 7.65 1.84
N LEU A 31 21.35 7.92 3.14
CA LEU A 31 21.11 6.96 4.22
C LEU A 31 19.64 6.54 4.27
N CYS A 32 18.71 7.49 4.20
CA CYS A 32 17.28 7.19 4.13
C CYS A 32 16.95 6.30 2.93
N ARG A 33 17.52 6.55 1.76
CA ARG A 33 17.32 5.69 0.57
C ARG A 33 17.91 4.30 0.76
N LEU A 34 19.11 4.21 1.34
CA LEU A 34 19.79 2.94 1.60
C LEU A 34 18.97 2.07 2.57
N VAL A 35 18.52 2.66 3.68
CA VAL A 35 17.74 1.96 4.71
C VAL A 35 16.31 1.69 4.24
N ALA A 36 15.69 2.61 3.48
CA ALA A 36 14.35 2.40 2.93
C ALA A 36 14.32 1.30 1.87
N HIS A 37 15.45 0.95 1.25
CA HIS A 37 15.52 -0.16 0.30
C HIS A 37 15.30 -1.53 0.97
N ASP A 38 15.59 -1.64 2.27
CA ASP A 38 15.27 -2.82 3.09
C ASP A 38 13.86 -2.74 3.70
N SER A 39 13.24 -1.56 3.67
CA SER A 39 11.82 -1.36 3.97
C SER A 39 11.04 -1.29 2.66
N GLU A 40 11.08 -2.38 1.88
CA GLU A 40 9.95 -2.72 1.03
C GLU A 40 8.75 -3.04 1.93
N LEU A 41 8.18 -2.03 2.59
CA LEU A 41 6.74 -2.00 2.71
C LEU A 41 6.28 -2.02 1.25
N PRO A 42 5.60 -3.09 0.80
CA PRO A 42 5.17 -3.16 -0.58
C PRO A 42 4.43 -1.86 -0.89
N PRO A 43 4.57 -1.29 -2.10
CA PRO A 43 3.70 -0.19 -2.51
C PRO A 43 2.30 -0.64 -2.11
N CYS A 44 1.54 0.24 -1.45
CA CYS A 44 0.14 -0.01 -1.18
C CYS A 44 -0.55 -0.14 -2.54
N ARG A 45 -0.39 -1.31 -3.18
CA ARG A 45 -1.31 -1.81 -4.17
C ARG A 45 -2.62 -1.76 -3.39
N PRO A 46 -3.67 -1.12 -3.93
CA PRO A 46 -4.99 -1.35 -3.37
C PRO A 46 -5.12 -2.87 -3.35
N GLU A 47 -5.11 -3.49 -2.16
CA GLU A 47 -5.04 -4.95 -2.08
C GLU A 47 -6.15 -5.44 -2.99
N GLU A 48 -5.78 -6.16 -4.04
CA GLU A 48 -6.70 -6.56 -5.09
C GLU A 48 -7.84 -7.26 -4.37
N ASP A 49 -9.01 -6.62 -4.39
CA ASP A 49 -10.13 -7.07 -3.60
C ASP A 49 -10.50 -8.46 -4.08
N ARG A 50 -10.26 -9.47 -3.24
CA ARG A 50 -10.38 -10.85 -3.66
C ARG A 50 -11.82 -11.13 -4.01
N LEU A 51 -12.02 -11.54 -5.24
CA LEU A 51 -13.34 -11.83 -5.79
C LEU A 51 -13.71 -13.27 -5.51
N LEU A 52 -14.56 -13.46 -4.50
CA LEU A 52 -15.09 -14.75 -4.11
C LEU A 52 -16.16 -15.25 -5.08
N SER A 53 -16.22 -16.57 -5.21
CA SER A 53 -17.32 -17.30 -5.86
C SER A 53 -18.57 -17.34 -4.97
N LEU A 54 -19.70 -17.77 -5.54
CA LEU A 54 -20.97 -17.87 -4.82
C LEU A 54 -20.89 -18.77 -3.58
N SER A 55 -20.19 -19.91 -3.68
CA SER A 55 -20.01 -20.85 -2.57
C SER A 55 -19.13 -20.27 -1.47
N GLU A 56 -18.05 -19.57 -1.83
CA GLU A 56 -17.13 -18.95 -0.87
C GLU A 56 -17.80 -17.77 -0.14
N ALA A 57 -18.55 -16.94 -0.86
CA ALA A 57 -19.31 -15.85 -0.27
C ALA A 57 -20.44 -16.35 0.64
N ALA A 58 -21.13 -17.42 0.25
CA ALA A 58 -22.16 -18.06 1.06
C ALA A 58 -21.58 -18.62 2.38
N ALA A 59 -20.42 -19.29 2.30
CA ALA A 59 -19.70 -19.79 3.47
C ALA A 59 -19.27 -18.65 4.40
N LYS A 60 -18.73 -17.55 3.86
CA LYS A 60 -18.32 -16.38 4.66
C LYS A 60 -19.48 -15.64 5.33
N LEU A 61 -20.64 -15.61 4.69
CA LEU A 61 -21.83 -14.95 5.22
C LEU A 61 -22.69 -15.87 6.10
N HIS A 62 -22.34 -17.15 6.21
CA HIS A 62 -23.17 -18.19 6.84
C HIS A 62 -24.61 -18.22 6.26
N LEU A 63 -24.74 -17.99 4.94
CA LEU A 63 -26.02 -17.99 4.22
C LEU A 63 -26.07 -19.13 3.20
N SER A 64 -27.27 -19.55 2.81
CA SER A 64 -27.43 -20.48 1.69
C SER A 64 -27.11 -19.78 0.37
N SER A 65 -26.52 -20.51 -0.59
CA SER A 65 -26.21 -19.97 -1.92
C SER A 65 -27.46 -19.47 -2.66
N ASP A 66 -28.61 -20.08 -2.38
CA ASP A 66 -29.91 -19.67 -2.93
C ASP A 66 -30.36 -18.32 -2.36
N ALA A 67 -30.21 -18.09 -1.04
CA ALA A 67 -30.47 -16.80 -0.42
C ALA A 67 -29.51 -15.71 -0.93
N LEU A 68 -28.25 -16.06 -1.17
CA LEU A 68 -27.24 -15.16 -1.73
C LEU A 68 -27.52 -14.80 -3.20
N TYR A 69 -28.16 -15.71 -3.95
CA TYR A 69 -28.53 -15.48 -5.35
C TYR A 69 -29.82 -14.64 -5.50
N ARG A 70 -30.79 -14.80 -4.59
CA ARG A 70 -32.08 -14.09 -4.61
C ARG A 70 -31.97 -12.58 -4.33
N ASN A 71 -31.00 -12.17 -3.52
CA ASN A 71 -30.81 -10.77 -3.13
C ASN A 71 -29.66 -10.11 -3.90
N ASP A 72 -29.78 -8.81 -4.19
CA ASP A 72 -28.68 -8.03 -4.76
C ASP A 72 -27.94 -7.32 -3.63
N TYR A 73 -26.66 -7.66 -3.45
CA TYR A 73 -25.84 -7.13 -2.36
C TYR A 73 -24.89 -6.03 -2.88
N PRO A 74 -24.54 -5.04 -2.05
CA PRO A 74 -23.68 -3.93 -2.45
C PRO A 74 -22.23 -4.35 -2.77
N PHE A 75 -21.85 -5.59 -2.44
CA PHE A 75 -20.52 -6.18 -2.69
C PHE A 75 -20.51 -7.15 -3.89
N VAL A 76 -21.58 -7.18 -4.69
CA VAL A 76 -21.65 -8.00 -5.92
C VAL A 76 -20.92 -7.28 -7.05
N VAL A 77 -19.90 -7.93 -7.59
CA VAL A 77 -19.16 -7.48 -8.78
C VAL A 77 -19.52 -8.38 -9.95
N LYS A 78 -20.10 -7.79 -11.00
CA LYS A 78 -20.44 -8.51 -12.24
C LYS A 78 -19.20 -8.57 -13.14
N ILE A 79 -18.72 -9.77 -13.44
CA ILE A 79 -17.59 -9.99 -14.35
C ILE A 79 -18.08 -10.85 -15.51
N GLY A 80 -18.36 -10.19 -16.64
CA GLY A 80 -19.00 -10.82 -17.79
C GLY A 80 -20.37 -11.41 -17.41
N LYS A 81 -20.53 -12.73 -17.61
CA LYS A 81 -21.77 -13.46 -17.31
C LYS A 81 -21.85 -14.02 -15.88
N ARG A 82 -20.80 -13.85 -15.06
CA ARG A 82 -20.72 -14.43 -13.71
C ARG A 82 -20.75 -13.34 -12.64
N ARG A 83 -21.45 -13.62 -11.54
CA ARG A 83 -21.40 -12.80 -10.32
C ARG A 83 -20.20 -13.24 -9.48
N ARG A 84 -19.41 -12.27 -9.04
CA ARG A 84 -18.36 -12.39 -8.04
C ARG A 84 -18.70 -11.52 -6.85
N PHE A 85 -18.08 -11.79 -5.72
CA PHE A 85 -18.36 -11.09 -4.49
C PHE A 85 -17.05 -10.55 -3.92
N SER A 86 -17.02 -9.25 -3.68
CA SER A 86 -15.91 -8.57 -3.03
C SER A 86 -15.76 -9.08 -1.59
N GLU A 87 -14.59 -9.63 -1.25
CA GLU A 87 -14.29 -10.10 0.10
C GLU A 87 -14.35 -8.94 1.11
N LYS A 88 -13.79 -7.77 0.77
CA LYS A 88 -13.84 -6.58 1.63
C LYS A 88 -15.25 -6.02 1.78
N GLY A 89 -16.04 -6.08 0.71
CA GLY A 89 -17.42 -5.65 0.71
C GLY A 89 -18.31 -6.54 1.59
N ILE A 90 -18.05 -7.86 1.59
CA ILE A 90 -18.67 -8.80 2.53
C ILE A 90 -18.28 -8.45 3.96
N GLU A 91 -17.00 -8.25 4.24
CA GLU A 91 -16.52 -7.92 5.60
C GLU A 91 -17.14 -6.62 6.11
N LYS A 92 -17.19 -5.57 5.27
CA LYS A 92 -17.83 -4.29 5.59
C LYS A 92 -19.31 -4.46 5.86
N PHE A 93 -20.00 -5.26 5.05
CA PHE A 93 -21.43 -5.53 5.22
C PHE A 93 -21.71 -6.31 6.52
N SER A 94 -20.93 -7.35 6.81
CA SER A 94 -21.03 -8.08 8.07
C SER A 94 -20.79 -7.16 9.27
N ARG A 95 -19.74 -6.33 9.24
CA ARG A 95 -19.45 -5.35 10.30
C ARG A 95 -20.59 -4.36 10.53
N SER A 96 -21.24 -3.90 9.46
CA SER A 96 -22.40 -2.99 9.56
C SER A 96 -23.64 -3.65 10.18
N ARG A 97 -23.78 -4.98 10.07
CA ARG A 97 -24.91 -5.74 10.63
C ARG A 97 -24.67 -6.26 12.04
N SER A 98 -23.41 -6.48 12.41
CA SER A 98 -23.00 -6.93 13.75
C SER A 98 -22.84 -5.78 14.76
N GLY A 99 -23.17 -4.54 14.38
CA GLY A 99 -23.29 -3.41 15.30
C GLY A 99 -24.69 -3.30 15.88
N PHE A 100 -25.06 -4.21 16.77
CA PHE A 100 -26.17 -4.11 17.72
C PHE A 100 -25.73 -4.66 19.06
#